data_AF-A0A926KTA7-F1
#
_entry.id   AF-A0A926KTA7-F1
#
_cell.length_a   1.000
_cell.length_b   1.000
_cell.length_c   1.000
_cell.angle_alpha   90.00
_cell.angle_beta   90.00
_cell.angle_gamma   90.00
#
_symmetry.space_group_name_H-M   'P 1'
#
loop_
_entity.id
_entity.type
_entity.pdbx_description
1 polymer ?
#
loop_
_entity_poly.entity_id
_entity_poly.type
_entity_poly.pdbx_seq_one_letter_code
_entity_poly.pdbx_strand_id
1 'polypeptide(L)'
;MELIPLPESLKPLFDHPIRDTSICLGDDGHYYLTGTTGFPDWWAVTGDVQIWKSADLQNWTPVITEPRKRSTVWNIDRDGTWQKKIGLRDGAPFRPLWAPEIHYLKGTYWLTYSIPKLGNGLLRSVSGSAEGPYVDHITANSPISPHIDASLFQDDDGEVYFLCDNGKIARMNEDMTALAEELRLLSPAGGEHVGFEGTFLFKAHGRYHLVGADFVDGDYHCFAANSEHLYGPYGERYLAVPHGGHNMFFQDKEGQWWSTFFGNNANAPFCERPGILRVAFDEQLRIRVQGG
;
A
#
# COMPACT_ATOMS: atom_id res chain seq x y z
N MET A 1 6.80 20.27 16.16
CA MET A 1 7.40 18.95 15.88
C MET A 1 8.65 19.22 15.06
N GLU A 2 9.82 18.78 15.51
CA GLU A 2 11.06 18.96 14.73
C GLU A 2 10.98 18.02 13.52
N LEU A 3 11.05 18.58 12.30
CA LEU A 3 10.98 17.78 11.07
C LEU A 3 12.30 17.03 10.89
N ILE A 4 12.20 15.72 10.72
CA ILE A 4 13.35 14.86 10.41
C ILE A 4 13.80 15.20 8.97
N PRO A 5 15.06 15.59 8.72
CA PRO A 5 15.49 15.89 7.37
C PRO A 5 15.47 14.63 6.49
N LEU A 6 14.90 14.74 5.30
CA LEU A 6 15.00 13.71 4.27
C LEU A 6 16.39 13.75 3.62
N PRO A 7 16.95 12.61 3.17
CA PRO A 7 18.26 12.57 2.55
C PRO A 7 18.24 13.31 1.20
N GLU A 8 19.28 14.09 0.90
CA GLU A 8 19.42 14.81 -0.38
C GLU A 8 19.46 13.88 -1.60
N SER A 9 19.82 12.61 -1.39
CA SER A 9 19.84 11.59 -2.42
C SER A 9 18.45 11.05 -2.80
N LEU A 10 17.40 11.39 -2.04
CA LEU A 10 16.02 10.97 -2.32
C LEU A 10 15.52 11.60 -3.63
N LYS A 11 15.30 10.75 -4.63
CA LYS A 11 14.86 11.13 -5.97
C LYS A 11 13.84 10.11 -6.50
N PRO A 12 13.02 10.46 -7.51
CA PRO A 12 12.15 9.52 -8.17
C PRO A 12 12.92 8.30 -8.68
N LEU A 13 12.33 7.11 -8.55
CA LEU A 13 12.84 5.87 -9.14
C LEU A 13 12.84 5.93 -10.67
N PHE A 14 11.80 6.53 -11.25
CA PHE A 14 11.64 6.78 -12.68
C PHE A 14 10.59 7.88 -12.90
N ASP A 15 10.58 8.49 -14.08
CA ASP A 15 9.65 9.58 -14.42
C ASP A 15 8.32 9.03 -14.95
N HIS A 16 7.49 8.55 -14.03
CA HIS A 16 6.09 8.23 -14.29
C HIS A 16 5.25 8.68 -13.11
N PRO A 17 4.12 9.37 -13.34
CA PRO A 17 3.24 9.75 -12.25
C PRO A 17 2.64 8.53 -11.54
N ILE A 18 2.93 8.36 -10.25
CA ILE A 18 2.38 7.30 -9.38
C ILE A 18 2.22 7.88 -7.97
N ARG A 19 1.05 7.65 -7.36
CA ARG A 19 0.79 7.90 -5.93
C ARG A 19 0.66 6.55 -5.20
N ASP A 20 0.73 6.57 -3.87
CA ASP A 20 0.42 5.40 -3.03
C ASP A 20 1.29 4.19 -3.40
N THR A 21 2.61 4.42 -3.46
CA THR A 21 3.56 3.44 -4.01
C THR A 21 3.70 2.22 -3.09
N SER A 22 3.49 1.04 -3.66
CA SER A 22 3.67 -0.26 -3.00
C SER A 22 4.73 -1.10 -3.71
N ILE A 23 5.61 -1.77 -2.94
CA ILE A 23 6.67 -2.63 -3.45
C ILE A 23 6.71 -3.95 -2.68
N CYS A 24 6.74 -5.08 -3.38
CA CYS A 24 7.07 -6.39 -2.79
C CYS A 24 8.25 -7.07 -3.50
N LEU A 25 9.00 -7.88 -2.75
CA LEU A 25 9.97 -8.82 -3.31
C LEU A 25 9.25 -10.14 -3.65
N GLY A 26 9.40 -10.59 -4.90
CA GLY A 26 8.90 -11.86 -5.40
C GLY A 26 9.82 -13.05 -5.11
N ASP A 27 9.28 -14.26 -5.22
CA ASP A 27 10.03 -15.52 -5.13
C ASP A 27 11.04 -15.73 -6.27
N ASP A 28 10.82 -15.07 -7.41
CA ASP A 28 11.71 -15.05 -8.56
C ASP A 28 12.91 -14.10 -8.39
N GLY A 29 13.04 -13.47 -7.21
CA GLY A 29 14.11 -12.55 -6.89
C GLY A 29 13.99 -11.17 -7.53
N HIS A 30 12.82 -10.79 -8.04
CA HIS A 30 12.57 -9.42 -8.51
C HIS A 30 11.68 -8.64 -7.56
N TYR A 31 11.85 -7.32 -7.55
CA TYR A 31 10.95 -6.39 -6.91
C TYR A 31 9.85 -5.99 -7.88
N TYR A 32 8.64 -5.87 -7.35
CA TYR A 32 7.46 -5.46 -8.10
C TYR A 32 6.82 -4.26 -7.44
N LEU A 33 6.46 -3.26 -8.24
CA LEU A 33 5.90 -2.00 -7.80
C LEU A 33 4.53 -1.78 -8.42
N THR A 34 3.58 -1.29 -7.63
CA THR A 34 2.32 -0.73 -8.12
C THR A 34 1.97 0.54 -7.35
N GLY A 35 0.87 1.19 -7.72
CA GLY A 35 0.35 2.39 -7.07
C GLY A 35 -0.78 3.00 -7.89
N THR A 36 -1.35 4.09 -7.39
CA THR A 36 -2.44 4.80 -8.08
C THR A 36 -1.92 5.41 -9.38
N THR A 37 -2.51 4.96 -10.50
CA THR A 37 -2.26 5.48 -11.86
C THR A 37 -3.45 6.31 -12.36
N GLY A 38 -3.29 7.11 -13.43
CA GLY A 38 -4.38 7.91 -14.01
C GLY A 38 -4.17 9.43 -14.05
N PHE A 39 -2.93 9.90 -13.93
CA PHE A 39 -2.58 11.31 -14.15
C PHE A 39 -3.19 11.86 -15.45
N PRO A 40 -3.63 13.13 -15.50
CA PRO A 40 -3.60 14.12 -14.43
C PRO A 40 -4.80 14.07 -13.46
N ASP A 41 -5.76 13.17 -13.67
CA ASP A 41 -7.02 13.19 -12.94
C ASP A 41 -7.29 11.85 -12.26
N TRP A 42 -6.56 11.63 -11.16
CA TRP A 42 -6.70 10.48 -10.26
C TRP A 42 -8.10 10.38 -9.63
N TRP A 43 -8.88 11.46 -9.70
CA TRP A 43 -10.21 11.56 -9.11
C TRP A 43 -11.34 11.35 -10.12
N ALA A 44 -11.04 11.07 -11.39
CA ALA A 44 -12.02 10.79 -12.42
C ALA A 44 -12.38 9.29 -12.49
N VAL A 45 -12.84 8.84 -13.67
CA VAL A 45 -13.04 7.43 -13.96
C VAL A 45 -11.70 6.85 -14.40
N THR A 46 -11.06 6.11 -13.50
CA THR A 46 -9.88 5.29 -13.78
C THR A 46 -10.24 3.82 -13.54
N GLY A 47 -9.26 2.92 -13.68
CA GLY A 47 -9.52 1.49 -13.46
C GLY A 47 -8.39 0.56 -13.83
N ASP A 48 -7.22 1.08 -14.15
CA ASP A 48 -6.05 0.30 -14.53
C ASP A 48 -5.21 -0.01 -13.29
N VAL A 49 -4.84 -1.28 -13.15
CA VAL A 49 -3.72 -1.68 -12.29
C VAL A 49 -2.53 -1.99 -13.19
N GLN A 50 -1.42 -1.31 -12.93
CA GLN A 50 -0.15 -1.46 -13.63
C GLN A 50 0.92 -1.90 -12.66
N ILE A 51 1.87 -2.71 -13.13
CA ILE A 51 2.99 -3.20 -12.32
C ILE A 51 4.30 -2.87 -13.05
N TRP A 52 5.32 -2.51 -12.28
CA TRP A 52 6.70 -2.38 -12.73
C TRP A 52 7.56 -3.42 -12.04
N LYS A 53 8.61 -3.89 -12.71
CA LYS A 53 9.55 -4.90 -12.23
C LYS A 53 10.98 -4.33 -12.20
N SER A 54 11.73 -4.68 -11.17
CA SER A 54 13.14 -4.33 -11.02
C SER A 54 13.93 -5.50 -10.41
N ALA A 55 15.18 -5.67 -10.82
CA ALA A 55 16.09 -6.63 -10.19
C ALA A 55 16.90 -6.02 -9.03
N ASP A 56 17.02 -4.69 -8.98
CA ASP A 56 18.03 -3.96 -8.21
C ASP A 56 17.49 -2.72 -7.47
N LEU A 57 16.17 -2.50 -7.48
CA LEU A 57 15.46 -1.31 -6.98
C LEU A 57 15.82 0.01 -7.68
N GLN A 58 16.67 -0.02 -8.70
CA GLN A 58 17.16 1.16 -9.41
C GLN A 58 16.56 1.25 -10.82
N ASN A 59 16.60 0.16 -11.56
CA ASN A 59 16.11 0.09 -12.93
C ASN A 59 14.75 -0.59 -12.96
N TRP A 60 13.73 0.16 -13.37
CA TRP A 60 12.34 -0.29 -13.39
C TRP A 60 11.81 -0.37 -14.82
N THR A 61 11.11 -1.46 -15.12
CA THR A 61 10.45 -1.67 -16.42
C THR A 61 8.99 -2.06 -16.21
N PRO A 62 8.05 -1.58 -17.04
CA PRO A 62 6.65 -2.00 -16.92
C PRO A 62 6.53 -3.51 -17.22
N VAL A 63 5.76 -4.20 -16.40
CA VAL A 63 5.37 -5.60 -16.65
C VAL A 63 4.44 -5.63 -17.86
N ILE A 64 4.76 -6.46 -18.86
CA ILE A 64 3.98 -6.59 -20.08
C ILE A 64 3.26 -7.94 -20.09
N THR A 65 1.94 -7.91 -20.13
CA THR A 65 1.10 -9.12 -20.17
C THR A 65 1.09 -9.78 -21.54
N GLU A 66 0.93 -11.10 -21.58
CA GLU A 66 0.80 -11.91 -22.79
C GLU A 66 -0.57 -12.64 -22.81
N PRO A 67 -1.13 -13.01 -23.99
CA PRO A 67 -0.62 -12.77 -25.34
C PRO A 67 -0.88 -11.33 -25.86
N ARG A 68 -1.64 -10.54 -25.10
CA ARG A 68 -1.98 -9.16 -25.45
C ARG A 68 -1.03 -8.21 -24.74
N LYS A 69 0.11 -7.90 -25.38
CA LYS A 69 1.15 -6.97 -24.91
C LYS A 69 0.58 -5.65 -24.35
N ARG A 70 0.34 -5.60 -23.04
CA ARG A 70 -0.21 -4.45 -22.30
C ARG A 70 0.50 -4.29 -20.96
N SER A 71 0.72 -3.05 -20.54
CA SER A 71 1.24 -2.71 -19.20
C SER A 71 0.21 -2.85 -18.09
N THR A 72 -1.08 -2.91 -18.44
CA THR A 72 -2.20 -3.02 -17.50
C THR A 72 -2.53 -4.49 -17.24
N VAL A 73 -2.17 -4.96 -16.03
CA VAL A 73 -2.36 -6.36 -15.59
C VAL A 73 -3.81 -6.69 -15.28
N TRP A 74 -4.58 -5.70 -14.81
CA TRP A 74 -6.01 -5.82 -14.54
C TRP A 74 -6.71 -4.50 -14.83
N ASN A 75 -7.94 -4.54 -15.37
CA ASN A 75 -8.74 -3.35 -15.64
C ASN A 75 -10.21 -3.54 -15.24
N ILE A 76 -10.81 -2.55 -14.55
CA ILE A 76 -12.20 -2.64 -14.08
C ILE A 76 -13.19 -2.93 -15.22
N ASP A 77 -13.08 -2.25 -16.36
CA ASP A 77 -14.07 -2.40 -17.44
C ASP A 77 -13.94 -3.73 -18.17
N ARG A 78 -12.70 -4.22 -18.31
CA ARG A 78 -12.36 -5.48 -18.94
C ARG A 78 -12.72 -6.68 -18.05
N ASP A 79 -12.28 -6.64 -16.80
CA ASP A 79 -12.20 -7.81 -15.92
C ASP A 79 -13.13 -7.72 -14.71
N GLY A 80 -13.51 -6.50 -14.31
CA GLY A 80 -14.33 -6.27 -13.13
C GLY A 80 -15.75 -6.84 -13.23
N THR A 81 -16.36 -7.01 -12.07
CA THR A 81 -17.73 -7.46 -11.85
C THR A 81 -18.52 -6.35 -11.13
N TRP A 82 -18.51 -6.34 -9.79
CA TRP A 82 -19.21 -5.36 -8.95
C TRP A 82 -18.59 -3.97 -9.01
N GLN A 83 -17.32 -3.88 -9.40
CA GLN A 83 -16.51 -2.68 -9.51
C GLN A 83 -17.03 -1.72 -10.59
N LYS A 84 -17.77 -2.21 -11.59
CA LYS A 84 -18.00 -1.49 -12.85
C LYS A 84 -18.85 -0.22 -12.73
N LYS A 85 -19.69 -0.12 -11.70
CA LYS A 85 -20.65 0.99 -11.58
C LYS A 85 -19.92 2.33 -11.48
N ILE A 86 -20.21 3.22 -12.41
CA ILE A 86 -19.74 4.61 -12.36
C ILE A 86 -20.72 5.43 -11.53
N GLY A 87 -20.21 6.04 -10.46
CA GLY A 87 -20.97 6.94 -9.60
C GLY A 87 -20.84 8.40 -10.02
N LEU A 88 -21.31 9.30 -9.15
CA LEU A 88 -21.11 10.74 -9.30
C LEU A 88 -20.37 11.31 -8.07
N ARG A 89 -19.52 12.31 -8.32
CA ARG A 89 -18.97 13.22 -7.32
C ARG A 89 -18.98 14.61 -7.92
N ASP A 90 -19.58 15.56 -7.20
CA ASP A 90 -19.71 16.96 -7.65
C ASP A 90 -20.33 17.12 -9.05
N GLY A 91 -21.27 16.24 -9.39
CA GLY A 91 -21.97 16.22 -10.68
C GLY A 91 -21.19 15.58 -11.84
N ALA A 92 -19.96 15.11 -11.62
CA ALA A 92 -19.13 14.46 -12.63
C ALA A 92 -19.03 12.93 -12.42
N PRO A 93 -18.81 12.14 -13.49
CA PRO A 93 -18.52 10.70 -13.40
C PRO A 93 -17.35 10.41 -12.46
N PHE A 94 -17.57 9.50 -11.51
CA PHE A 94 -16.61 9.20 -10.44
C PHE A 94 -16.54 7.70 -10.19
N ARG A 95 -15.39 7.09 -10.51
CA ARG A 95 -15.04 5.70 -10.20
C ARG A 95 -13.53 5.52 -10.34
N PRO A 96 -12.72 6.14 -9.47
CA PRO A 96 -11.29 5.92 -9.52
C PRO A 96 -10.91 4.60 -8.85
N LEU A 97 -9.79 4.03 -9.29
CA LEU A 97 -9.08 2.96 -8.60
C LEU A 97 -7.94 3.59 -7.81
N TRP A 98 -7.98 3.48 -6.49
CA TRP A 98 -7.00 4.08 -5.58
C TRP A 98 -6.24 3.04 -4.78
N ALA A 99 -5.01 3.41 -4.43
CA ALA A 99 -4.13 2.75 -3.50
C ALA A 99 -4.06 1.23 -3.70
N PRO A 100 -3.72 0.75 -4.92
CA PRO A 100 -3.41 -0.65 -5.07
C PRO A 100 -2.11 -0.97 -4.35
N GLU A 101 -2.10 -2.07 -3.60
CA GLU A 101 -0.87 -2.65 -3.06
C GLU A 101 -0.61 -4.01 -3.68
N ILE A 102 0.67 -4.36 -3.82
CA ILE A 102 1.10 -5.67 -4.31
C ILE A 102 1.77 -6.45 -3.19
N HIS A 103 1.33 -7.69 -2.99
CA HIS A 103 1.87 -8.59 -1.98
C HIS A 103 2.22 -9.94 -2.60
N TYR A 104 3.35 -10.51 -2.19
CA TYR A 104 3.66 -11.92 -2.44
C TYR A 104 3.51 -12.69 -1.12
N LEU A 105 2.44 -13.47 -1.00
CA LEU A 105 2.14 -14.27 0.18
C LEU A 105 1.41 -15.55 -0.22
N LYS A 106 1.56 -16.60 0.58
CA LYS A 106 0.98 -17.93 0.31
C LYS A 106 1.29 -18.45 -1.11
N GLY A 107 2.50 -18.18 -1.61
CA GLY A 107 3.01 -18.69 -2.89
C GLY A 107 2.38 -18.07 -4.15
N THR A 108 1.74 -16.90 -4.05
CA THR A 108 1.21 -16.17 -5.21
C THR A 108 1.18 -14.66 -4.96
N TYR A 109 0.91 -13.89 -6.02
CA TYR A 109 0.72 -12.45 -5.96
C TYR A 109 -0.74 -12.09 -5.69
N TRP A 110 -0.91 -11.10 -4.83
CA TRP A 110 -2.19 -10.51 -4.46
C TRP A 110 -2.13 -9.01 -4.73
N LEU A 111 -3.24 -8.47 -5.23
CA LEU A 111 -3.42 -7.03 -5.37
C LEU A 111 -4.63 -6.60 -4.56
N THR A 112 -4.42 -5.76 -3.56
CA THR A 112 -5.51 -4.98 -2.98
C THR A 112 -5.74 -3.74 -3.83
N TYR A 113 -6.93 -3.13 -3.70
CA TYR A 113 -7.22 -1.80 -4.24
C TYR A 113 -8.50 -1.28 -3.58
N SER A 114 -8.81 -0.01 -3.79
CA SER A 114 -10.10 0.57 -3.38
C SER A 114 -10.79 1.33 -4.50
N ILE A 115 -12.12 1.34 -4.46
CA ILE A 115 -12.98 2.23 -5.26
C ILE A 115 -13.78 3.07 -4.25
N PRO A 116 -13.50 4.37 -4.12
CA PRO A 116 -14.15 5.19 -3.10
C PRO A 116 -15.66 5.24 -3.29
N LYS A 117 -16.40 5.25 -2.17
CA LYS A 117 -17.88 5.08 -2.10
C LYS A 117 -18.40 3.70 -2.52
N LEU A 118 -17.53 2.76 -2.87
CA LEU A 118 -17.91 1.38 -3.19
C LEU A 118 -17.25 0.39 -2.24
N GLY A 119 -15.92 0.40 -2.13
CA GLY A 119 -15.17 -0.40 -1.16
C GLY A 119 -13.89 -1.00 -1.71
N ASN A 120 -13.29 -1.89 -0.93
CA ASN A 120 -12.03 -2.56 -1.24
C ASN A 120 -12.25 -3.86 -2.05
N GLY A 121 -11.29 -4.20 -2.91
CA GLY A 121 -11.23 -5.49 -3.58
C GLY A 121 -9.90 -6.20 -3.34
N LEU A 122 -9.90 -7.51 -3.62
CA LEU A 122 -8.73 -8.38 -3.53
C LEU A 122 -8.64 -9.22 -4.80
N LEU A 123 -7.57 -9.03 -5.56
CA LEU A 123 -7.27 -9.82 -6.74
C LEU A 123 -6.19 -10.85 -6.42
N ARG A 124 -6.32 -12.03 -7.02
CA ARG A 124 -5.33 -13.10 -6.94
C ARG A 124 -4.74 -13.38 -8.31
N SER A 125 -3.41 -13.52 -8.39
CA SER A 125 -2.77 -14.07 -9.59
C SER A 125 -3.06 -15.56 -9.70
N VAL A 126 -3.66 -15.96 -10.83
CA VAL A 126 -4.01 -17.36 -11.12
C VAL A 126 -2.79 -18.17 -11.51
N SER A 127 -1.81 -17.54 -12.17
CA SER A 127 -0.57 -18.18 -12.62
C SER A 127 0.47 -18.32 -11.51
N GLY A 128 0.36 -17.53 -10.44
CA GLY A 128 1.44 -17.37 -9.46
C GLY A 128 2.48 -16.31 -9.85
N SER A 129 2.35 -15.66 -11.01
CA SER A 129 3.27 -14.62 -11.49
C SER A 129 2.68 -13.22 -11.36
N ALA A 130 3.54 -12.20 -11.24
CA ALA A 130 3.11 -10.80 -11.14
C ALA A 130 2.45 -10.26 -12.42
N GLU A 131 2.68 -10.92 -13.56
CA GLU A 131 2.01 -10.65 -14.82
C GLU A 131 0.51 -11.02 -14.78
N GLY A 132 0.08 -11.78 -13.78
CA GLY A 132 -1.27 -12.35 -13.72
C GLY A 132 -1.43 -13.59 -14.64
N PRO A 133 -2.64 -13.90 -15.11
CA PRO A 133 -3.84 -13.08 -15.02
C PRO A 133 -4.37 -12.98 -13.59
N TYR A 134 -4.96 -11.83 -13.28
CA TYR A 134 -5.59 -11.57 -11.99
C TYR A 134 -7.11 -11.74 -12.07
N VAL A 135 -7.69 -12.34 -11.03
CA VAL A 135 -9.14 -12.49 -10.86
C VAL A 135 -9.55 -11.97 -9.50
N ASP A 136 -10.77 -11.44 -9.41
CA ASP A 136 -11.40 -11.15 -8.11
C ASP A 136 -11.49 -12.45 -7.31
N HIS A 137 -10.98 -12.43 -6.08
CA HIS A 137 -10.88 -13.61 -5.23
C HIS A 137 -11.92 -13.63 -4.09
N ILE A 138 -12.77 -12.58 -3.99
CA ILE A 138 -13.81 -12.49 -2.96
C ILE A 138 -15.08 -13.22 -3.39
N THR A 139 -15.50 -14.22 -2.61
CA THR A 139 -16.61 -15.14 -3.00
C THR A 139 -17.95 -14.43 -3.11
N ALA A 140 -18.19 -13.40 -2.30
CA ALA A 140 -19.45 -12.67 -2.29
C ALA A 140 -19.71 -11.86 -3.58
N ASN A 141 -18.71 -11.74 -4.47
CA ASN A 141 -18.76 -10.86 -5.65
C ASN A 141 -19.22 -9.44 -5.26
N SER A 142 -18.66 -8.96 -4.15
CA SER A 142 -18.93 -7.67 -3.53
C SER A 142 -17.62 -7.15 -2.92
N PRO A 143 -17.54 -5.85 -2.57
CA PRO A 143 -16.39 -5.35 -1.82
C PRO A 143 -16.18 -6.18 -0.53
N ILE A 144 -14.92 -6.44 -0.19
CA ILE A 144 -14.56 -7.12 1.08
C ILE A 144 -14.82 -6.21 2.29
N SER A 145 -14.74 -4.90 2.09
CA SER A 145 -14.91 -3.85 3.08
C SER A 145 -15.51 -2.62 2.40
N PRO A 146 -16.35 -1.82 3.10
CA PRO A 146 -16.90 -0.57 2.57
C PRO A 146 -15.90 0.61 2.63
N HIS A 147 -14.68 0.38 3.12
CA HIS A 147 -13.67 1.40 3.35
C HIS A 147 -12.75 1.63 2.13
N ILE A 148 -11.73 2.47 2.30
CA ILE A 148 -10.66 2.74 1.33
C ILE A 148 -9.34 2.10 1.78
N ASP A 149 -8.31 2.21 0.94
CA ASP A 149 -6.91 1.92 1.26
C ASP A 149 -6.66 0.56 1.90
N ALA A 150 -6.64 -0.49 1.10
CA ALA A 150 -6.50 -1.86 1.59
C ALA A 150 -5.06 -2.36 1.53
N SER A 151 -4.67 -3.11 2.55
CA SER A 151 -3.36 -3.79 2.63
C SER A 151 -3.52 -5.20 3.19
N LEU A 152 -2.46 -6.01 3.09
CA LEU A 152 -2.36 -7.35 3.67
C LEU A 152 -1.13 -7.46 4.57
N PHE A 153 -1.31 -8.12 5.71
CA PHE A 153 -0.24 -8.50 6.62
C PHE A 153 -0.28 -10.01 6.87
N GLN A 154 0.85 -10.71 6.71
CA GLN A 154 0.99 -12.10 7.09
C GLN A 154 1.85 -12.18 8.35
N ASP A 155 1.35 -12.83 9.40
CA ASP A 155 2.08 -13.00 10.66
C ASP A 155 2.92 -14.30 10.65
N ASP A 156 3.73 -14.50 11.68
CA ASP A 156 4.68 -15.61 11.81
C ASP A 156 4.00 -16.99 11.86
N ASP A 157 2.72 -17.05 12.26
CA ASP A 157 1.91 -18.27 12.27
C ASP A 157 1.32 -18.62 10.90
N GLY A 158 1.52 -17.75 9.90
CA GLY A 158 1.02 -17.90 8.54
C GLY A 158 -0.40 -17.37 8.34
N GLU A 159 -1.07 -16.90 9.38
CA GLU A 159 -2.37 -16.23 9.28
C GLU A 159 -2.22 -14.90 8.54
N VAL A 160 -3.23 -14.56 7.75
CA VAL A 160 -3.24 -13.33 6.95
C VAL A 160 -4.34 -12.42 7.45
N TYR A 161 -3.99 -11.14 7.58
CA TYR A 161 -4.86 -10.08 8.05
C TYR A 161 -5.07 -9.08 6.94
N PHE A 162 -6.33 -8.71 6.73
CA PHE A 162 -6.72 -7.61 5.89
C PHE A 162 -6.72 -6.32 6.71
N LEU A 163 -6.10 -5.28 6.16
CA LEU A 163 -6.13 -3.94 6.70
C LEU A 163 -6.87 -3.01 5.76
N CYS A 164 -7.55 -2.01 6.33
CA CYS A 164 -8.11 -0.92 5.54
C CYS A 164 -8.19 0.40 6.33
N ASP A 165 -8.43 1.50 5.62
CA ASP A 165 -8.78 2.79 6.19
C ASP A 165 -7.69 3.31 7.15
N ASN A 166 -8.10 3.81 8.31
CA ASN A 166 -7.26 4.35 9.38
C ASN A 166 -6.66 3.29 10.33
N GLY A 167 -6.44 2.06 9.86
CA GLY A 167 -5.85 0.98 10.66
C GLY A 167 -6.88 -0.02 11.18
N LYS A 168 -7.99 -0.20 10.45
CA LYS A 168 -8.94 -1.28 10.73
C LYS A 168 -8.31 -2.58 10.25
N ILE A 169 -8.42 -3.62 11.07
CA ILE A 169 -7.87 -4.95 10.80
C ILE A 169 -8.91 -6.03 11.02
N ALA A 170 -8.89 -7.06 10.18
CA ALA A 170 -9.59 -8.31 10.40
C ALA A 170 -8.79 -9.46 9.80
N ARG A 171 -8.75 -10.59 10.49
CA ARG A 171 -8.19 -11.84 9.95
C ARG A 171 -8.98 -12.30 8.72
N MET A 172 -8.27 -12.73 7.68
CA MET A 172 -8.84 -13.42 6.52
C MET A 172 -9.15 -14.88 6.87
N ASN A 173 -10.10 -15.49 6.16
CA ASN A 173 -10.22 -16.96 6.22
C ASN A 173 -9.03 -17.63 5.49
N GLU A 174 -8.85 -18.93 5.74
CA GLU A 174 -7.70 -19.69 5.21
C GLU A 174 -7.57 -19.60 3.69
N ASP A 175 -8.69 -19.61 2.97
CA ASP A 175 -8.76 -19.55 1.50
C ASP A 175 -8.63 -18.13 0.92
N MET A 176 -8.50 -17.10 1.76
CA MET A 176 -8.42 -15.69 1.39
C MET A 176 -9.68 -15.14 0.68
N THR A 177 -10.83 -15.78 0.84
CA THR A 177 -12.07 -15.46 0.11
C THR A 177 -13.04 -14.53 0.85
N ALA A 178 -12.82 -14.32 2.16
CA ALA A 178 -13.62 -13.44 3.01
C ALA A 178 -12.87 -13.10 4.31
N LEU A 179 -13.37 -12.10 5.05
CA LEU A 179 -12.95 -11.86 6.44
C LEU A 179 -13.49 -12.98 7.35
N ALA A 180 -12.65 -13.46 8.25
CA ALA A 180 -12.99 -14.45 9.27
C ALA A 180 -13.50 -13.82 10.59
N GLU A 181 -13.40 -12.49 10.71
CA GLU A 181 -13.86 -11.72 11.85
C GLU A 181 -14.30 -10.30 11.43
N GLU A 182 -14.95 -9.59 12.34
CA GLU A 182 -15.29 -8.18 12.12
C GLU A 182 -14.05 -7.28 12.17
N LEU A 183 -14.08 -6.23 11.35
CA LEU A 183 -13.05 -5.18 11.37
C LEU A 183 -13.03 -4.49 12.74
N ARG A 184 -11.84 -4.40 13.33
CA ARG A 184 -11.57 -3.63 14.54
C ARG A 184 -10.49 -2.59 14.30
N LEU A 185 -10.62 -1.42 14.90
CA LEU A 185 -9.63 -0.36 14.77
C LEU A 185 -8.43 -0.61 15.70
N LEU A 186 -7.22 -0.50 15.15
CA LEU A 186 -5.98 -0.45 15.92
C LEU A 186 -5.67 1.01 16.27
N SER A 187 -5.74 1.35 17.55
CA SER A 187 -5.51 2.73 18.03
C SER A 187 -4.20 2.87 18.81
N PRO A 188 -3.47 3.98 18.62
CA PRO A 188 -2.29 4.30 19.42
C PRO A 188 -2.68 4.78 20.83
N ALA A 189 -1.72 4.77 21.75
CA ALA A 189 -1.89 5.44 23.03
C ALA A 189 -2.09 6.95 22.82
N GLY A 190 -3.15 7.50 23.41
CA GLY A 190 -3.39 8.95 23.44
C GLY A 190 -3.96 9.56 22.15
N GLY A 191 -4.42 8.77 21.19
CA GLY A 191 -5.05 9.26 19.96
C GLY A 191 -6.06 8.28 19.37
N GLU A 192 -6.89 8.75 18.44
CA GLU A 192 -7.93 7.92 17.81
C GLU A 192 -7.33 6.92 16.79
N HIS A 193 -6.31 7.36 16.04
CA HIS A 193 -5.66 6.58 14.98
C HIS A 193 -4.18 6.96 14.83
N VAL A 194 -3.37 6.06 14.26
CA VAL A 194 -1.97 6.36 13.92
C VAL A 194 -1.91 7.39 12.79
N GLY A 195 -2.67 7.16 11.72
CA GLY A 195 -2.95 8.08 10.62
C GLY A 195 -4.41 7.90 10.16
N PHE A 196 -4.95 8.88 9.43
CA PHE A 196 -6.37 8.85 9.04
C PHE A 196 -6.63 7.94 7.82
N GLU A 197 -5.61 7.59 7.03
CA GLU A 197 -5.72 6.71 5.87
C GLU A 197 -4.37 6.02 5.52
N GLY A 198 -4.32 5.24 4.43
CA GLY A 198 -3.09 4.66 3.89
C GLY A 198 -2.32 3.81 4.90
N THR A 199 -3.02 2.98 5.66
CA THR A 199 -2.39 2.22 6.75
C THR A 199 -1.72 0.94 6.30
N PHE A 200 -0.53 0.70 6.84
CA PHE A 200 0.28 -0.48 6.56
C PHE A 200 0.80 -1.07 7.88
N LEU A 201 0.81 -2.40 7.97
CA LEU A 201 1.27 -3.14 9.15
C LEU A 201 2.37 -4.10 8.76
N PHE A 202 3.46 -4.07 9.52
CA PHE A 202 4.57 -5.02 9.34
C PHE A 202 5.17 -5.39 10.68
N LYS A 203 5.92 -6.49 10.70
CA LYS A 203 6.63 -6.98 11.88
C LYS A 203 8.13 -6.77 11.71
N ALA A 204 8.77 -6.12 12.68
CA ALA A 204 10.21 -5.94 12.71
C ALA A 204 10.72 -5.94 14.15
N HIS A 205 11.85 -6.61 14.38
CA HIS A 205 12.47 -6.70 15.70
C HIS A 205 11.52 -7.20 16.81
N GLY A 206 10.66 -8.18 16.47
CA GLY A 206 9.68 -8.77 17.39
C GLY A 206 8.51 -7.86 17.76
N ARG A 207 8.33 -6.72 17.07
CA ARG A 207 7.20 -5.80 17.27
C ARG A 207 6.37 -5.63 16.03
N TYR A 208 5.08 -5.36 16.23
CA TYR A 208 4.14 -4.93 15.21
C TYR A 208 4.22 -3.42 15.05
N HIS A 209 4.50 -2.94 13.85
CA HIS A 209 4.59 -1.52 13.51
C HIS A 209 3.40 -1.17 12.63
N LEU A 210 2.47 -0.38 13.16
CA LEU A 210 1.37 0.18 12.40
C LEU A 210 1.78 1.58 11.95
N VAL A 211 1.66 1.83 10.65
CA VAL A 211 1.87 3.15 10.07
C VAL A 211 0.60 3.64 9.39
N GLY A 212 0.50 4.96 9.23
CA GLY A 212 -0.61 5.59 8.52
C GLY A 212 -0.28 7.02 8.14
N ALA A 213 -1.00 7.53 7.17
CA ALA A 213 -0.82 8.89 6.68
C ALA A 213 -1.61 9.90 7.53
N ASP A 214 -1.04 11.07 7.79
CA ASP A 214 -1.77 12.19 8.40
C ASP A 214 -1.32 13.54 7.87
N PHE A 215 -2.23 14.51 7.91
CA PHE A 215 -1.95 15.90 7.55
C PHE A 215 -1.56 16.71 8.78
N VAL A 216 -0.38 17.34 8.74
CA VAL A 216 0.04 18.35 9.71
C VAL A 216 0.48 19.58 8.94
N ASP A 217 -0.12 20.73 9.24
CA ASP A 217 0.19 22.02 8.59
C ASP A 217 0.13 21.99 7.05
N GLY A 218 -0.71 21.12 6.48
CA GLY A 218 -0.91 20.94 5.04
C GLY A 218 0.03 19.92 4.37
N ASP A 219 0.99 19.37 5.12
CA ASP A 219 1.92 18.35 4.66
C ASP A 219 1.46 16.94 5.03
N TYR A 220 1.67 16.01 4.11
CA TYR A 220 1.20 14.63 4.20
C TYR A 220 2.32 13.72 4.70
N HIS A 221 2.24 13.31 5.97
CA HIS A 221 3.31 12.60 6.65
C HIS A 221 2.95 11.15 6.95
N CYS A 222 3.98 10.30 7.10
CA CYS A 222 3.83 8.98 7.71
C CYS A 222 4.02 9.07 9.22
N PHE A 223 2.98 8.69 9.96
CA PHE A 223 3.04 8.45 11.39
C PHE A 223 3.12 6.95 11.67
N ALA A 224 3.75 6.59 12.79
CA ALA A 224 3.90 5.21 13.21
C ALA A 224 3.62 5.06 14.71
N ALA A 225 3.16 3.88 15.09
CA ALA A 225 3.16 3.39 16.46
C ALA A 225 3.51 1.89 16.45
N ASN A 226 4.07 1.37 17.55
CA ASN A 226 4.40 -0.05 17.64
C ASN A 226 3.82 -0.72 18.89
N SER A 227 3.66 -2.04 18.83
CA SER A 227 3.17 -2.89 19.92
C SER A 227 3.90 -4.25 19.95
N GLU A 228 3.86 -4.90 21.12
CA GLU A 228 4.27 -6.31 21.29
C GLU A 228 3.16 -7.28 20.87
N HIS A 229 1.93 -6.78 20.71
CA HIS A 229 0.76 -7.60 20.38
C HIS A 229 0.06 -7.03 19.14
N LEU A 230 -0.39 -7.91 18.24
CA LEU A 230 -1.02 -7.54 16.97
C LEU A 230 -2.19 -6.57 17.15
N TYR A 231 -3.07 -6.85 18.12
CA TYR A 231 -4.23 -6.01 18.39
C TYR A 231 -3.97 -4.89 19.42
N GLY A 232 -2.69 -4.64 19.74
CA GLY A 232 -2.29 -3.62 20.69
C GLY A 232 -2.36 -4.06 22.17
N PRO A 233 -2.26 -3.09 23.10
CA PRO A 233 -2.26 -1.65 22.86
C PRO A 233 -1.02 -1.19 22.08
N TYR A 234 -1.21 -0.26 21.15
CA TYR A 234 -0.10 0.42 20.48
C TYR A 234 0.42 1.57 21.34
N GLY A 235 1.72 1.84 21.26
CA GLY A 235 2.34 2.99 21.94
C GLY A 235 1.88 4.34 21.38
N GLU A 236 2.49 5.42 21.89
CA GLU A 236 2.26 6.76 21.35
C GLU A 236 2.72 6.84 19.89
N ARG A 237 1.90 7.51 19.05
CA ARG A 237 2.28 7.74 17.66
C ARG A 237 3.41 8.77 17.54
N TYR A 238 4.27 8.60 16.55
CA TYR A 238 5.36 9.53 16.23
C TYR A 238 5.51 9.71 14.72
N LEU A 239 6.07 10.85 14.29
CA LEU A 239 6.42 11.09 12.90
C LEU A 239 7.57 10.15 12.48
N ALA A 240 7.31 9.27 11.51
CA ALA A 240 8.28 8.30 11.02
C ALA A 240 8.97 8.78 9.73
N VAL A 241 8.19 9.22 8.75
CA VAL A 241 8.70 9.72 7.47
C VAL A 241 7.99 11.03 7.11
N PRO A 242 8.66 12.18 7.15
CA PRO A 242 8.07 13.44 6.74
C PRO A 242 7.80 13.45 5.24
N HIS A 243 6.68 14.05 4.82
CA HIS A 243 6.19 14.10 3.43
C HIS A 243 5.93 12.74 2.75
N GLY A 244 6.18 11.62 3.44
CA GLY A 244 6.04 10.27 2.91
C GLY A 244 4.79 9.57 3.41
N GLY A 245 3.65 10.27 3.54
CA GLY A 245 2.38 9.63 3.88
C GLY A 245 1.95 8.59 2.82
N HIS A 246 1.13 7.62 3.26
CA HIS A 246 0.61 6.51 2.43
C HIS A 246 1.73 5.74 1.73
N ASN A 247 2.60 5.22 2.59
CA ASN A 247 3.77 4.43 2.26
C ASN A 247 3.67 3.04 2.89
N MET A 248 4.56 2.16 2.45
CA MET A 248 4.74 0.83 3.02
C MET A 248 6.21 0.55 3.30
N PHE A 249 6.48 -0.49 4.09
CA PHE A 249 7.83 -0.88 4.52
C PHE A 249 8.18 -2.29 4.06
N PHE A 250 9.37 -2.47 3.48
CA PHE A 250 9.85 -3.76 2.99
C PHE A 250 11.35 -3.94 3.26
N GLN A 251 11.81 -5.18 3.17
CA GLN A 251 13.23 -5.52 3.19
C GLN A 251 13.73 -5.79 1.77
N ASP A 252 14.95 -5.34 1.48
CA ASP A 252 15.68 -5.80 0.30
C ASP A 252 16.26 -7.22 0.50
N LYS A 253 16.92 -7.73 -0.53
CA LYS A 253 17.57 -9.05 -0.56
C LYS A 253 18.68 -9.19 0.51
N GLU A 254 19.22 -8.07 0.98
CA GLU A 254 20.26 -8.00 2.00
C GLU A 254 19.67 -7.79 3.40
N GLY A 255 18.33 -7.74 3.53
CA GLY A 255 17.61 -7.56 4.79
C GLY A 255 17.57 -6.11 5.29
N GLN A 256 17.98 -5.13 4.48
CA GLN A 256 17.93 -3.72 4.84
C GLN A 256 16.48 -3.21 4.67
N TRP A 257 16.05 -2.35 5.59
CA TRP A 257 14.70 -1.82 5.60
C TRP A 257 14.56 -0.57 4.74
N TRP A 258 13.47 -0.52 4.00
CA TRP A 258 13.11 0.58 3.11
C TRP A 258 11.67 1.02 3.37
N SER A 259 11.40 2.30 3.17
CA SER A 259 10.05 2.85 3.01
C SER A 259 9.87 3.23 1.55
N THR A 260 8.68 2.96 0.99
CA THR A 260 8.24 3.65 -0.22
C THR A 260 7.96 5.13 0.08
N PHE A 261 7.88 5.95 -0.97
CA PHE A 261 7.66 7.38 -0.87
C PHE A 261 6.95 7.90 -2.12
N PHE A 262 6.00 8.81 -1.94
CA PHE A 262 5.62 9.79 -2.96
C PHE A 262 5.30 11.11 -2.25
N GLY A 263 5.60 12.25 -2.87
CA GLY A 263 5.19 13.53 -2.32
C GLY A 263 3.76 13.88 -2.73
N ASN A 264 2.91 14.20 -1.76
CA ASN A 264 1.53 14.64 -2.01
C ASN A 264 1.42 16.11 -2.46
N ASN A 265 2.40 16.96 -2.12
CA ASN A 265 2.36 18.39 -2.42
C ASN A 265 3.77 18.93 -2.76
N ALA A 266 3.84 20.21 -3.10
CA ALA A 266 5.06 20.89 -3.54
C ALA A 266 6.11 21.09 -2.42
N ASN A 267 5.77 20.85 -1.16
CA ASN A 267 6.72 20.92 -0.04
C ASN A 267 7.57 19.64 0.06
N ALA A 268 7.14 18.55 -0.56
CA ALA A 268 7.93 17.32 -0.65
C ALA A 268 9.10 17.47 -1.66
N PRO A 269 10.18 16.65 -1.56
CA PRO A 269 11.30 16.69 -2.51
C PRO A 269 10.91 16.50 -3.99
N PHE A 270 9.84 15.74 -4.25
CA PHE A 270 9.20 15.61 -5.55
C PHE A 270 7.74 15.19 -5.37
N CYS A 271 6.88 15.51 -6.34
CA CYS A 271 5.46 15.20 -6.28
C CYS A 271 5.08 14.03 -7.18
N GLU A 272 4.15 13.21 -6.70
CA GLU A 272 3.39 12.21 -7.48
C GLU A 272 4.27 11.29 -8.32
N ARG A 273 5.44 10.90 -7.81
CA ARG A 273 6.36 9.96 -8.45
C ARG A 273 6.81 8.94 -7.41
N PRO A 274 7.12 7.70 -7.81
CA PRO A 274 7.54 6.69 -6.86
C PRO A 274 8.99 6.93 -6.40
N GLY A 275 9.22 6.78 -5.11
CA GLY A 275 10.53 6.85 -4.47
C GLY A 275 10.69 5.77 -3.40
N ILE A 276 11.93 5.57 -2.96
CA ILE A 276 12.25 4.74 -1.80
C ILE A 276 13.33 5.44 -0.96
N LEU A 277 13.30 5.20 0.35
CA LEU A 277 14.29 5.70 1.29
C LEU A 277 14.65 4.61 2.31
N ARG A 278 15.92 4.57 2.70
CA ARG A 278 16.40 3.64 3.72
C ARG A 278 15.88 4.05 5.09
N VAL A 279 15.49 3.07 5.89
CA VAL A 279 15.10 3.29 7.27
C VAL A 279 15.83 2.34 8.22
N ALA A 280 15.95 2.76 9.47
CA ALA A 280 16.46 1.97 10.57
C ALA A 280 15.54 2.13 11.79
N PHE A 281 15.84 1.38 12.85
CA PHE A 281 15.11 1.43 14.11
C PHE A 281 16.04 1.95 15.19
N ASP A 282 15.58 2.92 16.00
CA ASP A 282 16.32 3.38 17.18
C ASP A 282 16.19 2.39 18.36
N GLU A 283 16.76 2.74 19.52
CA GLU A 283 16.74 1.89 20.72
C GLU A 283 15.32 1.63 21.24
N GLN A 284 14.35 2.50 20.94
CA GLN A 284 12.94 2.32 21.28
C GLN A 284 12.16 1.63 20.14
N LEU A 285 12.88 1.09 19.16
CA LEU A 285 12.35 0.49 17.94
C LEU A 285 11.44 1.45 17.17
N ARG A 286 11.72 2.75 17.21
CA ARG A 286 11.04 3.73 16.36
C ARG A 286 11.75 3.83 15.02
N ILE A 287 10.95 3.93 13.96
CA ILE A 287 11.42 4.10 12.58
C ILE A 287 12.16 5.44 12.43
N ARG A 288 13.34 5.40 11.82
CA ARG A 288 14.18 6.55 11.49
C ARG A 288 14.61 6.49 10.04
N VAL A 289 14.37 7.57 9.31
CA VAL A 289 14.98 7.76 7.99
C VAL A 289 16.50 7.81 8.15
N GLN A 290 17.21 6.99 7.39
CA GLN A 290 18.67 7.07 7.37
C GLN A 290 19.09 8.29 6.54
N GLY A 291 19.80 9.22 7.17
CA GLY A 291 20.58 10.22 6.44
C GLY A 291 21.67 9.52 5.63
N GLY A 292 21.85 9.94 4.38
CA GLY A 292 22.92 9.45 3.51
C GLY A 292 24.32 9.83 4.00
#